data_AF-U3NBC2-F1
#
_entry.id   AF-U3NBC2-F1
#
_cell.length_a   1.000
_cell.length_b   1.000
_cell.length_c   1.000
_cell.angle_alpha   90.00
_cell.angle_beta   90.00
_cell.angle_gamma   90.00
#
_symmetry.space_group_name_H-M   'P 1'
#
loop_
_entity.id
_entity.type
_entity.pdbx_description
1 polymer ?
#
loop_
_entity_poly.entity_id
_entity_poly.type
_entity_poly.pdbx_seq_one_letter_code
_entity_poly.pdbx_strand_id
1 'polypeptide(L)'
;MGELTDDLCRCLEAAQCDAALAARATCACEEGRLREAKRVLLSQRQQLLDDVHSKQRSIDEIDHVLHRMGRLDTPPAAPPAAQPTAPRGARGGEGADHV
;
A
#
# COMPACT_ATOMS: atom_id res chain seq x y z
N MET A 1 -13.90 -6.44 -38.73
CA MET A 1 -12.66 -6.76 -37.98
C MET A 1 -11.81 -5.52 -37.71
N GLY A 2 -11.79 -4.50 -38.57
CA GLY A 2 -10.98 -3.28 -38.37
C GLY A 2 -11.16 -2.61 -37.00
N GLU A 3 -12.41 -2.32 -36.59
CA GLU A 3 -12.68 -1.68 -35.29
C GLU A 3 -12.11 -2.46 -34.09
N LEU A 4 -12.18 -3.79 -34.12
CA LEU A 4 -11.64 -4.63 -33.05
C LEU A 4 -10.10 -4.62 -33.04
N THR A 5 -9.47 -4.59 -34.22
CA THR A 5 -8.02 -4.47 -34.34
C THR A 5 -7.55 -3.08 -33.86
N ASP A 6 -8.30 -2.02 -34.15
CA ASP A 6 -8.00 -0.66 -33.67
C ASP A 6 -8.12 -0.56 -32.14
N ASP A 7 -9.16 -1.16 -31.56
CA ASP A 7 -9.33 -1.26 -30.11
C ASP A 7 -8.20 -2.06 -29.45
N LEU A 8 -7.77 -3.14 -30.10
CA LEU A 8 -6.65 -3.96 -29.66
C LEU A 8 -5.35 -3.15 -29.66
N CYS A 9 -5.03 -2.44 -30.75
CA CYS A 9 -3.84 -1.59 -30.84
C CYS A 9 -3.84 -0.52 -29.75
N ARG A 10 -4.96 0.20 -29.57
CA ARG A 10 -5.09 1.20 -28.49
C ARG A 10 -4.88 0.59 -27.10
N CYS A 11 -5.41 -0.61 -26.86
CA CYS A 11 -5.23 -1.29 -25.59
C CYS A 11 -3.76 -1.67 -25.34
N LEU A 12 -3.08 -2.19 -26.36
CA LEU A 12 -1.67 -2.58 -26.27
C LEU A 12 -0.74 -1.38 -26.07
N GLU A 13 -1.03 -0.26 -26.73
CA GLU A 13 -0.30 1.00 -26.54
C GLU A 13 -0.51 1.56 -25.13
N ALA A 14 -1.77 1.63 -24.66
CA ALA A 14 -2.09 2.13 -23.33
C ALA A 14 -1.48 1.26 -22.20
N ALA A 15 -1.39 -0.05 -22.43
CA ALA A 15 -0.75 -0.99 -21.53
C ALA A 15 0.79 -1.00 -21.62
N GLN A 16 1.37 -0.17 -22.50
CA GLN A 16 2.82 -0.11 -22.77
C GLN A 16 3.40 -1.51 -23.07
N CYS A 17 2.65 -2.30 -23.84
CA CYS A 17 3.08 -3.64 -24.22
C CYS A 17 4.39 -3.61 -24.99
N ASP A 18 5.19 -4.65 -24.81
CA ASP A 18 6.34 -4.90 -25.67
C ASP A 18 5.90 -4.92 -27.15
N ALA A 19 6.69 -4.25 -28.00
CA ALA A 19 6.36 -4.05 -29.40
C ALA A 19 6.21 -5.37 -30.17
N ALA A 20 6.98 -6.40 -29.82
CA ALA A 20 6.90 -7.71 -30.47
C ALA A 20 5.63 -8.48 -30.04
N LEU A 21 5.25 -8.38 -28.76
CA LEU A 21 3.97 -8.93 -28.28
C LEU A 21 2.77 -8.21 -28.89
N ALA A 22 2.82 -6.89 -29.00
CA ALA A 22 1.78 -6.09 -29.60
C ALA A 22 1.59 -6.46 -31.09
N ALA A 23 2.68 -6.51 -31.87
CA ALA A 23 2.64 -6.91 -33.27
C ALA A 23 2.05 -8.32 -33.47
N ARG A 24 2.40 -9.28 -32.58
CA ARG A 24 1.86 -10.64 -32.62
C ARG A 24 0.35 -10.68 -32.36
N ALA A 25 -0.14 -9.90 -31.41
CA ALA A 25 -1.57 -9.83 -31.09
C ALA A 25 -2.35 -9.19 -32.23
N THR A 26 -1.86 -8.07 -32.78
CA THR A 26 -2.48 -7.36 -33.92
C THR A 26 -2.56 -8.26 -35.15
N CYS A 27 -1.45 -8.89 -35.54
CA CYS A 27 -1.41 -9.82 -36.68
C CYS A 27 -2.37 -11.01 -36.47
N ALA A 28 -2.41 -11.59 -35.26
CA ALA A 28 -3.37 -12.66 -34.96
C ALA A 28 -4.83 -12.18 -35.05
N CYS A 29 -5.12 -10.93 -34.70
CA CYS A 29 -6.46 -10.35 -34.81
C CYS A 29 -6.86 -10.13 -36.28
N GLU A 30 -5.96 -9.58 -37.10
CA GLU A 30 -6.15 -9.37 -38.54
C GLU A 30 -6.40 -10.69 -39.29
N GLU A 31 -5.69 -11.75 -38.91
CA GLU A 31 -5.86 -13.11 -39.46
C GLU A 31 -7.09 -13.85 -38.90
N GLY A 32 -7.89 -13.21 -38.03
CA GLY A 32 -9.08 -13.82 -37.41
C GLY A 32 -8.78 -14.86 -36.34
N ARG A 33 -7.52 -15.01 -35.91
CA ARG A 33 -7.08 -15.90 -34.83
C ARG A 33 -7.32 -15.28 -33.46
N LEU A 34 -8.59 -14.97 -33.16
CA LEU A 34 -9.00 -14.26 -31.93
C LEU A 34 -8.60 -14.96 -30.63
N ARG A 35 -8.52 -16.31 -30.64
CA ARG A 35 -8.04 -17.06 -29.47
C ARG A 35 -6.59 -16.73 -29.13
N GLU A 36 -5.75 -16.53 -30.14
CA GLU A 36 -4.34 -16.19 -29.95
C GLU A 36 -4.19 -14.75 -29.47
N ALA A 37 -4.89 -13.79 -30.10
CA ALA A 37 -4.90 -12.40 -29.66
C ALA A 37 -5.36 -12.27 -28.20
N LYS A 38 -6.44 -12.98 -27.83
CA LYS A 38 -6.92 -13.04 -26.44
C LYS A 38 -5.89 -13.65 -25.49
N ARG A 39 -5.18 -14.71 -25.90
CA ARG A 39 -4.14 -15.35 -25.09
C ARG A 39 -3.01 -14.37 -24.79
N VAL A 40 -2.56 -13.60 -25.78
CA VAL A 40 -1.52 -12.57 -25.60
C VAL A 40 -1.98 -11.51 -24.60
N LEU A 41 -3.20 -10.99 -24.75
CA LEU A 41 -3.74 -9.98 -23.82
C LEU A 41 -3.86 -10.49 -22.37
N LEU A 42 -4.33 -11.73 -22.18
CA LEU A 42 -4.41 -12.33 -20.85
C LEU A 42 -3.04 -12.52 -20.21
N SER A 43 -2.05 -12.93 -21.00
CA SER A 43 -0.66 -13.05 -20.55
C SER A 43 -0.09 -11.70 -20.12
N GLN A 44 -0.32 -10.65 -20.92
CA GLN A 44 0.12 -9.30 -20.58
C GLN A 44 -0.55 -8.79 -19.30
N ARG A 45 -1.85 -9.00 -19.16
CA ARG A 45 -2.59 -8.62 -17.95
C ARG A 45 -1.99 -9.28 -16.71
N GLN A 46 -1.64 -10.56 -16.80
CA GLN A 46 -1.03 -11.26 -15.67
C GLN A 46 0.33 -10.67 -15.32
N GLN A 47 1.18 -10.41 -16.31
CA GLN A 47 2.49 -9.77 -16.08
C GLN A 47 2.37 -8.42 -15.38
N LEU A 48 1.43 -7.57 -15.82
CA LEU A 48 1.18 -6.27 -15.19
C LEU A 48 0.74 -6.41 -13.73
N LEU A 49 -0.11 -7.39 -13.42
CA LEU A 49 -0.52 -7.66 -12.04
C LEU A 49 0.65 -8.15 -11.19
N ASP A 50 1.50 -9.01 -11.74
CA ASP A 50 2.68 -9.52 -11.05
C ASP A 50 3.67 -8.39 -10.74
N ASP A 51 3.86 -7.46 -11.67
CA ASP A 51 4.70 -6.27 -11.48
C ASP A 51 4.14 -5.35 -10.39
N VAL A 52 2.82 -5.12 -10.37
CA VAL A 52 2.14 -4.35 -9.32
C VAL A 52 2.31 -5.02 -7.96
N HIS A 53 2.09 -6.34 -7.87
CA HIS A 53 2.28 -7.08 -6.63
C HIS A 53 3.74 -7.12 -6.17
N SER A 54 4.70 -7.13 -7.11
CA SER A 54 6.13 -7.02 -6.80
C SER A 54 6.45 -5.65 -6.18
N LYS A 55 6.00 -4.57 -6.82
CA LYS A 55 6.18 -3.20 -6.31
C LYS A 55 5.52 -3.01 -4.95
N GLN A 56 4.31 -3.54 -4.75
CA GLN A 56 3.62 -3.46 -3.47
C GLN A 56 4.42 -4.12 -2.36
N ARG A 57 4.95 -5.33 -2.59
CA ARG A 57 5.81 -6.02 -1.60
C ARG A 57 7.05 -5.19 -1.25
N SER A 58 7.70 -4.58 -2.25
CA SER A 58 8.85 -3.70 -1.99
C SER A 58 8.47 -2.48 -1.15
N ILE A 59 7.28 -1.89 -1.36
CA ILE A 59 6.77 -0.79 -0.55
C ILE A 59 6.56 -1.25 0.89
N ASP A 60 5.89 -2.39 1.09
CA ASP A 60 5.61 -2.93 2.42
C ASP A 60 6.91 -3.20 3.21
N GLU A 61 7.96 -3.69 2.54
CA GLU A 61 9.28 -3.90 3.14
C GLU A 61 9.94 -2.58 3.56
N ILE A 62 9.87 -1.55 2.72
CA ILE A 62 10.38 -0.20 3.03
C ILE A 62 9.63 0.38 4.23
N ASP A 63 8.30 0.31 4.22
CA ASP A 63 7.45 0.85 5.30
C ASP A 63 7.74 0.17 6.64
N HIS A 64 7.96 -1.15 6.62
CA HIS A 64 8.35 -1.88 7.80
C HIS A 64 9.73 -1.44 8.35
N VAL A 65 10.71 -1.15 7.48
CA VAL A 65 12.01 -0.60 7.90
C VAL A 65 11.87 0.81 8.45
N LEU A 66 11.11 1.68 7.77
CA LEU A 66 10.83 3.05 8.23
C LEU A 66 10.14 3.07 9.59
N HIS A 67 9.14 2.20 9.79
CA HIS A 67 8.47 2.06 11.07
C HIS A 67 9.43 1.66 12.19
N ARG A 68 10.35 0.73 11.91
CA ARG A 68 11.38 0.30 12.86
C ARG A 68 12.35 1.43 13.20
N MET A 69 12.79 2.19 12.20
CA MET A 69 13.67 3.36 12.39
C MET A 69 12.99 4.41 13.27
N GLY A 70 11.73 4.75 12.99
CA GLY A 70 10.97 5.72 13.80
C GLY A 70 10.88 5.33 15.28
N ARG A 71 10.75 4.04 15.59
CA ARG A 71 10.77 3.56 16.99
C ARG A 71 12.12 3.73 17.69
N LEU A 72 13.23 3.68 16.95
CA LEU A 72 14.58 3.88 17.49
C LEU A 72 14.91 5.36 17.66
N ASP A 73 14.40 6.21 16.77
CA ASP A 73 14.58 7.67 16.81
C ASP A 73 13.67 8.37 17.82
N THR A 74 12.67 7.67 18.37
CA THR A 74 11.80 8.24 19.41
C THR A 74 12.53 8.21 20.75
N PRO A 75 12.86 9.37 21.37
CA PRO A 75 13.45 9.38 22.70
C PRO A 75 12.49 8.73 23.70
N PRO A 76 13.00 8.04 24.74
CA PRO A 76 12.14 7.41 25.73
C PRO A 76 11.21 8.46 26.33
N ALA A 77 9.90 8.17 26.31
CA ALA A 77 8.91 9.03 26.89
C ALA A 77 9.32 9.34 28.34
N ALA A 78 9.43 10.62 28.68
CA ALA A 78 9.78 11.04 30.03
C ALA A 78 8.85 10.35 31.03
N PRO A 79 9.37 9.81 32.15
CA PRO A 79 8.52 9.16 33.15
C PRO A 79 7.43 10.13 33.59
N PRO A 80 6.21 9.64 33.85
CA PRO A 80 5.12 10.50 34.28
C PRO A 80 5.59 11.29 35.50
N ALA A 81 5.53 12.63 35.38
CA ALA A 81 5.92 13.53 36.46
C ALA A 81 5.20 13.08 37.74
N ALA A 82 5.97 12.73 38.76
CA ALA A 82 5.44 12.35 40.06
C ALA A 82 4.49 13.45 40.51
N GLN A 83 3.19 13.16 40.52
CA GLN A 83 2.19 14.12 40.98
C GLN A 83 2.55 14.47 42.43
N PRO A 84 2.64 15.77 42.79
CA PRO A 84 2.94 16.14 44.16
C PRO A 84 1.83 15.58 45.06
N THR A 85 2.19 14.64 45.92
CA THR A 85 1.29 14.11 46.95
C THR A 85 0.85 15.29 47.82
N ALA A 86 -0.42 15.65 47.72
CA ALA A 86 -1.02 16.67 48.58
C ALA A 86 -0.77 16.31 50.05
N PRO A 87 -0.35 17.25 50.92
CA PRO A 87 -0.11 16.96 52.32
C PRO A 87 -1.43 16.52 52.96
N ARG A 88 -1.40 15.32 53.53
CA ARG A 88 -2.50 14.70 54.28
C ARG A 88 -2.93 15.67 55.39
N GLY A 89 -4.14 16.21 55.24
CA GLY A 89 -4.72 17.19 56.15
C GLY A 89 -4.60 16.74 57.61
N ALA A 90 -4.09 17.65 58.45
CA ALA A 90 -4.09 17.52 59.89
C ALA A 90 -5.55 17.42 60.36
N ARG A 91 -5.96 16.22 60.75
CA ARG A 91 -7.21 15.99 61.48
C ARG A 91 -6.98 16.39 62.93
N GLY A 92 -6.98 17.70 63.20
CA GLY A 92 -7.06 18.25 64.54
C GLY A 92 -8.50 18.19 65.01
N GLY A 93 -8.85 17.15 65.76
CA GLY A 93 -10.07 17.09 66.53
C GLY A 93 -9.74 17.37 67.99
N GLU A 94 -10.24 18.47 68.52
CA GLU A 94 -10.39 18.81 69.94
C GLU A 94 -11.50 19.87 69.92
N GLY A 95 -12.67 19.70 70.54
CA GLY A 95 -12.92 19.20 71.88
C GLY A 95 -13.76 20.31 72.52
N ALA A 96 -15.05 20.05 72.72
CA ALA A 96 -16.00 21.01 73.24
C ALA A 96 -15.69 21.37 74.70
N ASP A 97 -15.77 22.65 75.04
CA ASP A 97 -16.04 23.10 76.41
C ASP A 97 -16.80 24.45 76.36
N HIS A 98 -18.08 24.39 76.74
CA HIS A 98 -18.87 25.56 77.14
C HIS A 98 -19.22 25.35 78.63
N VAL A 99 -18.83 26.33 79.44
CA VAL A 99 -19.36 26.60 80.79
C VAL A 99 -20.31 27.78 80.66
#